data_AF-A0A7S1CRJ3-F1
#
_entry.id   AF-A0A7S1CRJ3-F1
#
_cell.length_a   1.000
_cell.length_b   1.000
_cell.length_c   1.000
_cell.angle_alpha   90.00
_cell.angle_beta   90.00
_cell.angle_gamma   90.00
#
_symmetry.space_group_name_H-M   'P 1'
#
loop_
_entity.id
_entity.type
_entity.pdbx_description
1 polymer ?
#
loop_
_entity_poly.entity_id
_entity_poly.type
_entity_poly.pdbx_seq_one_letter_code
_entity_poly.pdbx_strand_id
1 'polypeptide(L)'
;GGASGGAGGAAGGKLTVVEVEEVEPAQPRFWYPVYGDKNVRVSMSVRVTRMCDRVPDSAAASAGGVFGAALLTMRVESRSSKKGVEKVTLSFPSSMDRSVLRAAAGGALGAEGIVLTPPGGLGPKAKKKRESGGKQLHEAPTVLAALSIEGVHAGLDLRARIAYRVAGGAEDATHDVEIKLTAASLLVPTEVEDTVFAGLMRAPPTPFFHKSGHIPIPDGADADDVVERLVSLLPSTIAMKDAGAGATILYARSFQAHHVTALLKPGDESVAVTVKSTHPAQPTALLDDLVAAMSS
;
A
#
# COMPACT_ATOMS: atom_id res chain seq x y z
N GLY A 1 -32.98 -45.96 34.64
CA GLY A 1 -32.11 -45.60 33.50
C GLY A 1 -32.91 -44.70 32.58
N GLY A 2 -32.39 -43.71 31.88
CA GLY A 2 -31.03 -43.24 31.60
C GLY A 2 -31.18 -42.13 30.54
N ALA A 3 -30.24 -41.18 30.51
CA ALA A 3 -30.21 -39.94 29.70
C ALA A 3 -30.49 -40.12 28.19
N SER A 4 -30.95 -39.12 27.43
CA SER A 4 -30.22 -37.94 26.90
C SER A 4 -31.14 -37.31 25.82
N GLY A 5 -31.21 -35.99 25.58
CA GLY A 5 -30.17 -35.13 25.01
C GLY A 5 -30.47 -34.86 23.52
N GLY A 6 -31.18 -33.78 23.21
CA GLY A 6 -31.46 -33.33 21.83
C GLY A 6 -30.94 -31.92 21.60
N ALA A 7 -29.63 -31.80 21.35
CA ALA A 7 -28.96 -30.57 20.95
C ALA A 7 -29.24 -30.28 19.47
N GLY A 8 -29.57 -29.03 19.14
CA GLY A 8 -29.69 -28.54 17.77
C GLY A 8 -28.36 -28.66 17.03
N GLY A 9 -28.37 -29.40 15.93
CA GLY A 9 -27.23 -29.53 15.03
C GLY A 9 -26.99 -28.22 14.28
N ALA A 10 -25.86 -27.59 14.58
CA ALA A 10 -25.25 -26.61 13.70
C ALA A 10 -24.91 -27.31 12.37
N ALA A 11 -25.60 -26.92 11.30
CA ALA A 11 -25.25 -27.35 9.95
C ALA A 11 -23.91 -26.70 9.59
N GLY A 12 -22.84 -27.51 9.64
CA GLY A 12 -21.52 -27.14 9.19
C GLY A 12 -21.53 -26.84 7.69
N GLY A 13 -21.63 -25.55 7.36
CA GLY A 13 -21.27 -25.05 6.04
C GLY A 13 -19.80 -25.36 5.80
N LYS A 14 -19.55 -26.31 4.90
CA LYS A 14 -18.21 -26.69 4.47
C LYS A 14 -17.55 -25.44 3.89
N LEU A 15 -16.53 -24.92 4.57
CA LEU A 15 -15.68 -23.85 4.06
C LEU A 15 -15.02 -24.37 2.78
N THR A 16 -15.54 -23.97 1.63
CA THR A 16 -14.88 -24.17 0.35
C THR A 16 -13.68 -23.23 0.34
N VAL A 17 -12.50 -23.75 0.69
CA VAL A 17 -11.24 -23.07 0.39
C VAL A 17 -11.17 -23.05 -1.13
N VAL A 18 -11.54 -21.93 -1.73
CA VAL A 18 -11.25 -21.66 -3.13
C VAL A 18 -9.73 -21.63 -3.21
N GLU A 19 -9.14 -22.54 -3.99
CA GLU A 19 -7.71 -22.49 -4.28
C GLU A 19 -7.39 -21.11 -4.83
N VAL A 20 -6.62 -20.37 -4.05
CA VAL A 20 -6.18 -19.02 -4.38
C VAL A 20 -5.23 -19.18 -5.55
N GLU A 21 -5.65 -18.75 -6.72
CA GLU A 21 -4.71 -18.47 -7.79
C GLU A 21 -3.80 -17.37 -7.24
N GLU A 22 -2.57 -17.73 -6.87
CA GLU A 22 -1.54 -16.78 -6.47
C GLU A 22 -1.25 -15.94 -7.70
N VAL A 23 -2.00 -14.85 -7.86
CA VAL A 23 -1.84 -13.93 -8.98
C VAL A 23 -0.39 -13.48 -8.93
N GLU A 24 0.34 -13.75 -10.02
CA GLU A 24 1.74 -13.38 -10.13
C GLU A 24 1.90 -11.93 -9.67
N PRO A 25 2.95 -11.63 -8.91
CA PRO A 25 3.15 -10.32 -8.34
C PRO A 25 3.28 -9.24 -9.45
N ALA A 26 2.15 -8.67 -9.92
CA ALA A 26 2.06 -7.44 -10.71
C ALA A 26 3.14 -6.44 -10.29
N GLN A 27 4.12 -6.15 -11.14
CA GLN A 27 5.28 -5.35 -10.74
C GLN A 27 4.88 -4.07 -9.98
N PRO A 28 5.68 -3.60 -8.99
CA PRO A 28 5.37 -2.37 -8.27
C PRO A 28 5.06 -1.27 -9.28
N ARG A 29 3.83 -0.73 -9.24
CA ARG A 29 3.36 0.22 -10.26
C ARG A 29 4.26 1.45 -10.34
N PHE A 30 4.89 1.86 -9.23
CA PHE A 30 5.81 2.99 -9.17
C PHE A 30 6.90 2.79 -8.09
N TRP A 31 8.13 3.20 -8.41
CA TRP A 31 9.24 3.31 -7.47
C TRP A 31 9.40 4.77 -7.05
N TYR A 32 9.17 5.05 -5.77
CA TYR A 32 9.32 6.39 -5.20
C TYR A 32 10.77 6.62 -4.78
N PRO A 33 11.41 7.72 -5.22
CA PRO A 33 12.75 8.05 -4.76
C PRO A 33 12.70 8.39 -3.26
N VAL A 34 13.58 7.75 -2.49
CA VAL A 34 13.74 8.00 -1.04
C VAL A 34 15.02 8.78 -0.78
N TYR A 35 16.10 8.39 -1.46
CA TYR A 35 17.41 9.02 -1.32
C TYR A 35 18.25 8.83 -2.59
N GLY A 36 19.19 9.74 -2.84
CA GLY A 36 20.17 9.53 -3.89
C GLY A 36 21.35 10.48 -3.78
N ASP A 37 22.55 9.94 -3.95
CA ASP A 37 23.79 10.70 -4.06
C ASP A 37 24.50 10.39 -5.39
N LYS A 38 25.81 10.66 -5.47
CA LYS A 38 26.64 10.34 -6.64
C LYS A 38 26.92 8.84 -6.82
N ASN A 39 26.75 8.03 -5.78
CA ASN A 39 27.14 6.62 -5.74
C ASN A 39 25.93 5.68 -5.80
N VAL A 40 24.84 6.02 -5.12
CA VAL A 40 23.65 5.18 -4.97
C VAL A 40 22.36 5.94 -5.20
N ARG A 41 21.34 5.20 -5.60
CA ARG A 41 19.95 5.62 -5.58
C ARG A 41 19.18 4.62 -4.73
N VAL A 42 18.38 5.14 -3.81
CA VAL A 42 17.43 4.37 -3.02
C VAL A 42 16.04 4.77 -3.45
N SER A 43 15.25 3.77 -3.81
CA SER A 43 13.83 3.92 -4.06
C SER A 43 13.04 2.90 -3.25
N MET A 44 11.79 3.21 -2.96
CA MET A 44 10.86 2.28 -2.33
C MET A 44 9.67 2.03 -3.24
N SER A 45 9.03 0.89 -3.04
CA SER A 45 7.69 0.65 -3.54
C SER A 45 6.88 -0.02 -2.43
N VAL A 46 5.61 0.34 -2.34
CA VAL A 46 4.66 -0.43 -1.53
C VAL A 46 3.74 -1.15 -2.47
N ARG A 47 3.53 -2.41 -2.14
CA ARG A 47 2.65 -3.30 -2.88
C ARG A 47 1.64 -3.85 -1.91
N VAL A 48 0.36 -3.64 -2.22
CA VAL A 48 -0.71 -4.35 -1.52
C VAL A 48 -1.18 -5.48 -2.43
N THR A 49 -0.92 -6.73 -2.05
CA THR A 49 -1.47 -7.90 -2.75
C THR A 49 -2.94 -8.07 -2.38
N ARG A 50 -3.76 -8.41 -3.38
CA ARG A 50 -5.18 -8.70 -3.18
C ARG A 50 -5.33 -10.20 -2.95
N MET A 51 -6.13 -10.61 -1.97
CA MET A 51 -6.52 -12.02 -1.82
C MET A 51 -7.85 -12.34 -2.52
N CYS A 52 -8.68 -11.33 -2.81
CA CYS A 52 -9.93 -11.46 -3.58
C CYS A 52 -10.20 -10.17 -4.38
N ASP A 53 -10.75 -10.29 -5.58
CA ASP A 53 -11.08 -9.14 -6.44
C ASP A 53 -12.48 -8.56 -6.18
N ARG A 54 -13.36 -9.35 -5.58
CA ARG A 54 -14.77 -9.02 -5.35
C ARG A 54 -15.18 -9.26 -3.90
N VAL A 55 -16.09 -8.43 -3.39
CA VAL A 55 -16.74 -8.68 -2.08
C VAL A 55 -17.66 -9.90 -2.22
N PRO A 56 -17.53 -10.94 -1.39
CA PRO A 56 -18.47 -12.07 -1.41
C PRO A 56 -19.90 -11.59 -1.16
N ASP A 57 -20.88 -12.20 -1.84
CA ASP A 57 -22.30 -11.79 -1.77
C ASP A 57 -22.90 -11.91 -0.35
N SER A 58 -22.23 -12.61 0.58
CA SER A 58 -22.57 -12.55 1.99
C SER A 58 -22.01 -11.28 2.63
N ALA A 59 -22.91 -10.38 3.05
CA ALA A 59 -22.64 -9.19 3.88
C ALA A 59 -21.92 -9.49 5.22
N ALA A 60 -21.53 -10.75 5.45
CA ALA A 60 -20.88 -11.28 6.63
C ALA A 60 -19.35 -11.41 6.51
N ALA A 61 -18.71 -10.89 5.45
CA ALA A 61 -17.27 -10.67 5.45
C ALA A 61 -16.93 -9.51 6.40
N SER A 62 -17.10 -9.78 7.70
CA SER A 62 -16.94 -8.89 8.83
C SER A 62 -15.64 -8.09 8.76
N ALA A 63 -15.69 -6.87 9.30
CA ALA A 63 -14.51 -6.12 9.70
C ALA A 63 -13.66 -7.00 10.64
N GLY A 64 -12.59 -7.60 10.11
CA GLY A 64 -11.77 -8.55 10.84
C GLY A 64 -11.33 -9.71 9.95
N GLY A 65 -10.26 -9.48 9.19
CA GLY A 65 -9.61 -10.49 8.36
C GLY A 65 -8.45 -9.87 7.57
N VAL A 66 -7.51 -10.69 7.13
CA VAL A 66 -6.48 -10.25 6.18
C VAL A 66 -7.10 -10.33 4.78
N PHE A 67 -7.33 -9.19 4.14
CA PHE A 67 -7.83 -9.10 2.75
C PHE A 67 -6.69 -8.99 1.73
N GLY A 68 -5.51 -8.64 2.22
CA GLY A 68 -4.30 -8.46 1.44
C GLY A 68 -3.06 -8.42 2.31
N ALA A 69 -1.88 -8.51 1.71
CA ALA A 69 -0.62 -8.27 2.39
C ALA A 69 0.01 -6.99 1.83
N ALA A 70 0.39 -6.08 2.73
CA ALA A 70 1.16 -4.90 2.35
C ALA A 70 2.65 -5.21 2.47
N LEU A 71 3.36 -5.14 1.34
CA LEU A 71 4.78 -5.40 1.21
C LEU A 71 5.50 -4.11 0.84
N LEU A 72 6.29 -3.57 1.76
CA LEU A 72 7.24 -2.51 1.49
C LEU A 72 8.51 -3.12 0.91
N THR A 73 8.85 -2.75 -0.31
CA THR A 73 10.09 -3.15 -0.96
C THR A 73 11.03 -1.96 -1.09
N MET A 74 12.26 -2.08 -0.61
CA MET A 74 13.30 -1.06 -0.83
C MET A 74 14.31 -1.56 -1.85
N ARG A 75 14.67 -0.67 -2.77
CA ARG A 75 15.57 -0.91 -3.87
C ARG A 75 16.76 0.01 -3.76
N VAL A 76 17.96 -0.58 -3.71
CA VAL A 76 19.23 0.17 -3.75
C VAL A 76 19.95 -0.15 -5.04
N GLU A 77 20.26 0.88 -5.81
CA GLU A 77 20.94 0.80 -7.11
C GLU A 77 22.26 1.57 -7.06
N SER A 78 23.34 0.98 -7.59
CA SER A 78 24.57 1.74 -7.86
C SER A 78 24.37 2.69 -9.04
N ARG A 79 24.71 3.96 -8.84
CA ARG A 79 24.77 4.98 -9.89
C ARG A 79 26.13 5.00 -10.60
N SER A 80 27.15 4.38 -10.01
CA SER A 80 28.49 4.29 -10.59
C SER A 80 28.63 3.06 -11.48
N SER A 81 29.09 3.25 -12.72
CA SER A 81 29.50 2.15 -13.60
C SER A 81 30.87 1.57 -13.26
N LYS A 82 31.62 2.25 -12.37
CA LYS A 82 33.02 1.92 -12.03
C LYS A 82 33.18 1.35 -10.62
N LYS A 83 32.30 1.72 -9.68
CA LYS A 83 32.36 1.28 -8.28
C LYS A 83 31.06 0.57 -7.90
N GLY A 84 31.20 -0.65 -7.40
CA GLY A 84 30.10 -1.43 -6.84
C GLY A 84 29.71 -0.96 -5.44
N VAL A 85 28.55 -1.40 -4.97
CA VAL A 85 28.13 -1.27 -3.57
C VAL A 85 28.25 -2.65 -2.94
N GLU A 86 29.23 -2.84 -2.07
CA GLU A 86 29.56 -4.17 -1.52
C GLU A 86 28.60 -4.58 -0.39
N LYS A 87 28.08 -3.61 0.35
CA LYS A 87 27.21 -3.83 1.51
C LYS A 87 26.11 -2.77 1.53
N VAL A 88 24.90 -3.20 1.88
CA VAL A 88 23.77 -2.34 2.23
C VAL A 88 23.22 -2.82 3.56
N THR A 89 22.73 -1.92 4.39
CA THR A 89 22.06 -2.27 5.65
C THR A 89 20.93 -1.28 5.87
N LEU A 90 19.77 -1.81 6.26
CA LEU A 90 18.59 -1.02 6.57
C LEU A 90 18.25 -1.23 8.05
N SER A 91 18.63 -0.28 8.89
CA SER A 91 18.28 -0.33 10.31
C SER A 91 17.08 0.57 10.61
N PHE A 92 16.36 0.22 11.67
CA PHE A 92 15.30 1.06 12.22
C PHE A 92 15.75 1.54 13.60
N PRO A 93 15.41 2.75 14.06
CA PRO A 93 15.68 3.18 15.41
C PRO A 93 15.09 2.21 16.44
N SER A 94 15.73 2.02 17.59
CA SER A 94 15.21 1.17 18.67
C SER A 94 13.94 1.75 19.32
N SER A 95 13.77 3.07 19.25
CA SER A 95 12.59 3.80 19.75
C SER A 95 11.37 3.67 18.83
N MET A 96 11.52 3.04 17.67
CA MET A 96 10.45 2.90 16.71
C MET A 96 9.63 1.65 17.01
N ASP A 97 8.31 1.78 17.01
CA ASP A 97 7.43 0.62 17.12
C ASP A 97 7.52 -0.21 15.83
N ARG A 98 7.98 -1.45 15.97
CA ARG A 98 8.12 -2.43 14.87
C ARG A 98 7.12 -3.56 14.97
N SER A 99 6.15 -3.47 15.89
CA SER A 99 5.09 -4.48 16.06
C SER A 99 4.37 -4.77 14.75
N VAL A 100 4.27 -3.75 13.90
CA VAL A 100 3.63 -3.73 12.58
C VAL A 100 4.53 -4.21 11.42
N LEU A 101 5.79 -4.55 11.66
CA LEU A 101 6.75 -4.96 10.63
C LEU A 101 7.20 -6.41 10.82
N ARG A 102 7.23 -7.18 9.72
CA ARG A 102 7.83 -8.52 9.65
C ARG A 102 8.80 -8.61 8.49
N ALA A 103 9.89 -9.36 8.66
CA ALA A 103 10.74 -9.70 7.53
C ALA A 103 9.95 -10.54 6.52
N ALA A 104 10.02 -10.18 5.24
CA ALA A 104 9.54 -11.05 4.18
C ALA A 104 10.44 -12.30 4.07
N ALA A 105 9.93 -13.36 3.44
CA ALA A 105 10.63 -14.64 3.30
C ALA A 105 12.08 -14.45 2.81
N GLY A 106 13.04 -15.01 3.56
CA GLY A 106 14.47 -14.94 3.25
C GLY A 106 15.28 -13.83 3.95
N GLY A 107 14.63 -12.95 4.73
CA GLY A 107 15.30 -11.95 5.57
C GLY A 107 15.17 -12.24 7.07
N ALA A 108 16.14 -11.79 7.87
CA ALA A 108 16.02 -11.76 9.34
C ALA A 108 15.81 -10.31 9.80
N LEU A 109 14.73 -10.08 10.56
CA LEU A 109 14.55 -8.83 11.31
C LEU A 109 15.28 -8.97 12.64
N GLY A 110 16.48 -8.41 12.74
CA GLY A 110 17.24 -8.37 13.99
C GLY A 110 16.72 -7.32 14.96
N ALA A 111 17.25 -7.33 16.18
CA ALA A 111 16.91 -6.35 17.23
C ALA A 111 17.13 -4.89 16.81
N GLU A 112 18.00 -4.63 15.82
CA GLU A 112 18.32 -3.28 15.32
C GLU A 112 17.78 -2.98 13.90
N GLY A 113 17.13 -3.95 13.23
CA GLY A 113 16.54 -3.77 11.91
C GLY A 113 16.83 -4.91 10.94
N ILE A 114 16.73 -4.66 9.63
CA ILE A 114 17.01 -5.67 8.59
C ILE A 114 18.40 -5.48 8.03
N VAL A 115 19.26 -6.46 8.28
CA VAL A 115 20.55 -6.53 7.60
C VAL A 115 20.35 -7.20 6.24
N LEU A 116 20.53 -6.44 5.17
CA LEU A 116 20.45 -6.94 3.79
C LEU A 116 21.85 -7.04 3.21
N THR A 117 22.50 -8.17 3.43
CA THR A 117 23.76 -8.42 2.74
C THR A 117 23.44 -8.94 1.34
N PRO A 118 23.68 -8.19 0.24
CA PRO A 118 23.56 -8.77 -1.09
C PRO A 118 24.44 -10.02 -1.18
N PRO A 119 23.92 -11.16 -1.66
CA PRO A 119 24.79 -12.29 -1.97
C PRO A 119 25.79 -11.84 -3.05
N GLY A 120 27.07 -11.72 -2.68
CA GLY A 120 28.17 -11.38 -3.59
C GLY A 120 28.44 -9.89 -3.84
N GLY A 121 27.77 -8.96 -3.15
CA GLY A 121 27.94 -7.52 -3.37
C GLY A 121 27.31 -7.02 -4.69
N LEU A 122 26.85 -5.77 -4.72
CA LEU A 122 26.44 -5.13 -5.97
C LEU A 122 27.69 -4.76 -6.78
N GLY A 123 28.20 -5.71 -7.57
CA GLY A 123 29.38 -5.51 -8.40
C GLY A 123 29.22 -4.37 -9.44
N PRO A 124 30.25 -4.04 -10.22
CA PRO A 124 30.11 -3.16 -11.38
C PRO A 124 29.02 -3.70 -12.33
N LYS A 125 28.29 -2.82 -13.02
CA LYS A 125 27.29 -3.24 -14.02
C LYS A 125 27.93 -4.22 -15.01
N ALA A 126 27.39 -5.43 -15.13
CA ALA A 126 27.93 -6.46 -16.02
C ALA A 126 27.93 -5.95 -17.47
N LYS A 127 29.09 -6.02 -18.14
CA LYS A 127 29.19 -5.75 -19.58
C LYS A 127 28.66 -6.98 -20.33
N LYS A 128 27.37 -6.99 -20.68
CA LYS A 128 26.85 -8.00 -21.62
C LYS A 128 27.38 -7.68 -23.02
N LYS A 129 27.93 -8.69 -23.71
CA LYS A 129 28.46 -8.58 -25.06
C LYS A 129 27.30 -8.21 -26.00
N ARG A 130 27.46 -7.12 -26.76
CA ARG A 130 26.47 -6.64 -27.75
C ARG A 130 26.16 -7.76 -28.75
N GLU A 131 24.95 -8.28 -28.72
CA GLU A 131 24.29 -8.78 -29.93
C GLU A 131 23.47 -7.62 -30.53
N SER A 132 23.54 -7.53 -31.84
CA SER A 132 23.18 -6.40 -32.70
C SER A 132 21.83 -5.72 -32.41
N GLY A 133 21.83 -4.39 -32.36
CA GLY A 133 20.70 -3.56 -32.83
C GLY A 133 19.78 -2.90 -31.80
N GLY A 134 19.77 -3.30 -30.53
CA GLY A 134 18.91 -2.69 -29.50
C GLY A 134 19.68 -1.78 -28.53
N LYS A 135 19.11 -0.62 -28.16
CA LYS A 135 19.53 0.14 -26.96
C LYS A 135 19.24 -0.74 -25.73
N GLN A 136 20.21 -1.58 -25.34
CA GLN A 136 20.08 -2.41 -24.14
C GLN A 136 20.30 -1.55 -22.89
N LEU A 137 19.30 -1.51 -22.02
CA LEU A 137 19.40 -0.94 -20.69
C LEU A 137 20.27 -1.86 -19.82
N HIS A 138 21.38 -1.34 -19.30
CA HIS A 138 22.18 -2.06 -18.32
C HIS A 138 21.38 -2.20 -17.02
N GLU A 139 20.98 -3.42 -16.66
CA GLU A 139 20.34 -3.70 -15.38
C GLU A 139 21.36 -3.50 -14.26
N ALA A 140 21.09 -2.53 -13.38
CA ALA A 140 21.96 -2.23 -12.26
C ALA A 140 21.84 -3.36 -11.22
N PRO A 141 22.96 -3.84 -10.65
CA PRO A 141 22.87 -4.74 -9.53
C PRO A 141 22.07 -4.05 -8.43
N THR A 142 21.05 -4.76 -7.95
CA THR A 142 19.97 -4.23 -7.13
C THR A 142 19.86 -5.06 -5.85
N VAL A 143 19.88 -4.42 -4.67
CA VAL A 143 19.44 -5.06 -3.42
C VAL A 143 17.97 -4.78 -3.22
N LEU A 144 17.20 -5.83 -2.90
CA LEU A 144 15.81 -5.71 -2.49
C LEU A 144 15.68 -6.06 -1.00
N ALA A 145 15.16 -5.12 -0.22
CA ALA A 145 14.56 -5.39 1.09
C ALA A 145 13.08 -5.64 0.89
N ALA A 146 12.48 -6.58 1.62
CA ALA A 146 11.03 -6.69 1.67
C ALA A 146 10.55 -6.84 3.12
N LEU A 147 9.54 -6.04 3.45
CA LEU A 147 8.92 -5.91 4.77
C LEU A 147 7.42 -6.10 4.64
N SER A 148 6.86 -7.06 5.36
CA SER A 148 5.41 -7.18 5.50
C SER A 148 4.92 -6.19 6.56
N ILE A 149 3.85 -5.48 6.24
CA ILE A 149 3.18 -4.51 7.09
C ILE A 149 1.89 -5.14 7.64
N GLU A 150 1.70 -5.08 8.95
CA GLU A 150 0.58 -5.66 9.70
C GLU A 150 -0.05 -4.60 10.61
N GLY A 151 -1.38 -4.59 10.81
CA GLY A 151 -2.00 -3.73 11.84
C GLY A 151 -2.09 -2.24 11.50
N VAL A 152 -1.74 -1.82 10.28
CA VAL A 152 -1.67 -0.41 9.90
C VAL A 152 -2.92 0.02 9.15
N HIS A 153 -3.57 1.07 9.66
CA HIS A 153 -4.81 1.60 9.09
C HIS A 153 -4.71 3.06 8.61
N ALA A 154 -3.93 3.90 9.29
CA ALA A 154 -3.90 5.35 9.11
C ALA A 154 -2.66 5.85 8.34
N GLY A 155 -1.98 4.95 7.62
CA GLY A 155 -0.64 5.21 7.11
C GLY A 155 0.43 4.90 8.15
N LEU A 156 1.69 5.00 7.72
CA LEU A 156 2.85 4.56 8.47
C LEU A 156 4.06 5.41 8.12
N ASP A 157 4.59 6.10 9.12
CA ASP A 157 5.80 6.89 9.01
C ASP A 157 6.95 6.10 9.65
N LEU A 158 7.83 5.56 8.80
CA LEU A 158 9.00 4.81 9.24
C LEU A 158 10.23 5.69 9.11
N ARG A 159 10.96 5.85 10.21
CA ARG A 159 12.34 6.35 10.15
C ARG A 159 13.26 5.16 9.97
N ALA A 160 14.05 5.15 8.90
CA ALA A 160 15.04 4.12 8.68
C ALA A 160 16.42 4.75 8.51
N ARG A 161 17.45 3.97 8.73
CA ARG A 161 18.83 4.32 8.47
C ARG A 161 19.38 3.39 7.43
N ILE A 162 19.88 3.97 6.36
CA ILE A 162 20.55 3.23 5.28
C ILE A 162 22.04 3.42 5.46
N ALA A 163 22.75 2.31 5.65
CA ALA A 163 24.19 2.27 5.60
C ALA A 163 24.63 1.51 4.34
N TYR A 164 25.56 2.06 3.56
CA TYR A 164 26.13 1.37 2.40
C TYR A 164 27.64 1.56 2.29
N ARG A 165 28.32 0.53 1.78
CA ARG A 165 29.75 0.57 1.50
C ARG A 165 30.00 0.51 0.00
N VAL A 166 30.72 1.51 -0.51
CA VAL A 166 31.20 1.52 -1.89
C VAL A 166 32.50 0.71 -1.97
N ALA A 167 32.68 -0.03 -3.05
CA ALA A 167 33.88 -0.84 -3.28
C ALA A 167 35.18 -0.03 -3.14
N GLY A 168 36.09 -0.54 -2.31
CA GLY A 168 37.34 0.13 -1.94
C GLY A 168 37.19 1.27 -0.92
N GLY A 169 36.00 1.48 -0.35
CA GLY A 169 35.77 2.39 0.76
C GLY A 169 36.07 1.74 2.11
N ALA A 170 36.66 2.49 3.03
CA ALA A 170 37.00 2.01 4.38
C ALA A 170 35.80 2.00 5.34
N GLU A 171 34.83 2.90 5.14
CA GLU A 171 33.70 3.13 6.05
C GLU A 171 32.34 3.03 5.34
N ASP A 172 31.29 2.76 6.13
CA ASP A 172 29.91 2.74 5.65
C ASP A 172 29.36 4.19 5.60
N ALA A 173 28.95 4.64 4.42
CA ALA A 173 28.17 5.88 4.30
C ALA A 173 26.79 5.65 4.89
N THR A 174 26.36 6.53 5.80
CA THR A 174 25.14 6.36 6.58
C THR A 174 24.20 7.55 6.40
N HIS A 175 22.92 7.27 6.14
CA HIS A 175 21.89 8.29 5.93
C HIS A 175 20.59 7.89 6.63
N ASP A 176 20.02 8.84 7.35
CA ASP A 176 18.66 8.70 7.88
C ASP A 176 17.67 9.04 6.76
N VAL A 177 16.66 8.20 6.59
CA VAL A 177 15.60 8.34 5.59
C VAL A 177 14.24 8.23 6.27
N GLU A 178 13.29 8.98 5.73
CA GLU A 178 11.89 8.89 6.10
C GLU A 178 11.13 8.16 5.00
N ILE A 179 10.42 7.12 5.39
CA ILE A 179 9.56 6.32 4.53
C ILE A 179 8.13 6.62 4.96
N LYS A 180 7.43 7.37 4.12
CA LYS A 180 6.05 7.78 4.36
C LYS A 180 5.09 6.90 3.57
N LEU A 181 4.26 6.14 4.26
CA LEU A 181 3.18 5.36 3.65
C LEU A 181 1.87 6.04 4.00
N THR A 182 1.19 6.56 3.00
CA THR A 182 -0.12 7.19 3.18
C THR A 182 -1.19 6.12 3.42
N ALA A 183 -2.30 6.46 4.08
CA ALA A 183 -3.43 5.55 4.20
C ALA A 183 -3.99 5.19 2.82
N ALA A 184 -3.98 6.12 1.86
CA ALA A 184 -4.38 5.87 0.48
C ALA A 184 -3.53 4.77 -0.19
N SER A 185 -2.22 4.72 0.06
CA SER A 185 -1.32 3.69 -0.50
C SER A 185 -1.60 2.27 0.00
N LEU A 186 -2.36 2.13 1.09
CA LEU A 186 -2.72 0.87 1.73
C LEU A 186 -4.13 0.39 1.34
N LEU A 187 -4.78 1.09 0.40
CA LEU A 187 -6.07 0.70 -0.15
C LEU A 187 -5.91 -0.35 -1.25
N VAL A 188 -6.91 -1.23 -1.29
CA VAL A 188 -7.14 -2.24 -2.30
C VAL A 188 -8.38 -1.85 -3.09
N PRO A 189 -8.23 -1.44 -4.37
CA PRO A 189 -9.37 -1.25 -5.25
C PRO A 189 -10.14 -2.57 -5.32
N THR A 190 -11.43 -2.54 -5.02
CA THR A 190 -12.28 -3.73 -4.90
C THR A 190 -13.56 -3.47 -5.68
N GLU A 191 -14.02 -4.41 -6.50
CA GLU A 191 -15.31 -4.26 -7.18
C GLU A 191 -16.46 -4.61 -6.21
N VAL A 192 -17.54 -3.85 -6.30
CA VAL A 192 -18.75 -4.06 -5.50
C VAL A 192 -19.98 -3.84 -6.37
N GLU A 193 -20.93 -4.76 -6.30
CA GLU A 193 -22.22 -4.59 -6.97
C GLU A 193 -23.10 -3.58 -6.21
N ASP A 194 -23.91 -2.82 -6.94
CA ASP A 194 -24.78 -1.77 -6.39
C ASP A 194 -25.69 -2.28 -5.25
N THR A 195 -26.24 -3.49 -5.40
CA THR A 195 -27.13 -4.12 -4.40
C THR A 195 -26.36 -4.47 -3.11
N VAL A 196 -25.15 -4.99 -3.25
CA VAL A 196 -24.24 -5.30 -2.14
C VAL A 196 -23.77 -4.02 -1.46
N PHE A 197 -23.43 -2.99 -2.24
CA PHE A 197 -23.04 -1.69 -1.75
C PHE A 197 -24.18 -1.01 -0.96
N ALA A 198 -25.38 -0.99 -1.52
CA ALA A 198 -26.56 -0.45 -0.86
C ALA A 198 -26.89 -1.23 0.43
N GLY A 199 -26.71 -2.55 0.42
CA GLY A 199 -26.83 -3.41 1.59
C GLY A 199 -25.81 -3.05 2.67
N LEU A 200 -24.53 -2.92 2.31
CA LEU A 200 -23.44 -2.55 3.22
C LEU A 200 -23.68 -1.21 3.91
N MET A 201 -24.15 -0.21 3.15
CA MET A 201 -24.44 1.13 3.69
C MET A 201 -25.68 1.17 4.60
N ARG A 202 -26.53 0.14 4.55
CA ARG A 202 -27.77 0.02 5.33
C ARG A 202 -27.67 -1.00 6.46
N ALA A 203 -26.68 -1.89 6.44
CA ALA A 203 -26.56 -3.00 7.38
C ALA A 203 -26.12 -2.55 8.78
N PRO A 204 -26.91 -2.77 9.84
CA PRO A 204 -26.39 -2.85 11.20
C PRO A 204 -25.67 -4.20 11.39
N PRO A 205 -24.55 -4.30 12.13
CA PRO A 205 -24.16 -3.44 13.25
C PRO A 205 -22.78 -2.75 13.11
N THR A 206 -22.09 -2.80 11.98
CA THR A 206 -20.75 -2.20 11.87
C THR A 206 -20.87 -0.68 11.70
N PRO A 207 -20.54 0.15 12.70
CA PRO A 207 -20.63 1.60 12.53
C PRO A 207 -19.59 2.04 11.51
N PHE A 208 -20.05 2.68 10.44
CA PHE A 208 -19.16 3.46 9.60
C PHE A 208 -18.78 4.74 10.34
N PHE A 209 -17.49 4.87 10.63
CA PHE A 209 -16.89 6.14 11.00
C PHE A 209 -16.78 7.00 9.74
N HIS A 210 -16.89 8.30 9.89
CA HIS A 210 -16.79 9.20 8.75
C HIS A 210 -16.05 10.48 9.10
N LYS A 211 -15.46 11.08 8.07
CA LYS A 211 -14.85 12.40 8.11
C LYS A 211 -15.20 13.11 6.82
N SER A 212 -15.59 14.37 6.94
CA SER A 212 -15.89 15.24 5.80
C SER A 212 -14.95 16.43 5.77
N GLY A 213 -14.71 16.95 4.57
CA GLY A 213 -13.91 18.14 4.32
C GLY A 213 -14.20 18.70 2.94
N HIS A 214 -13.50 19.78 2.61
CA HIS A 214 -13.62 20.48 1.34
C HIS A 214 -12.24 20.62 0.71
N ILE A 215 -12.15 20.36 -0.59
CA ILE A 215 -10.95 20.56 -1.38
C ILE A 215 -11.22 21.73 -2.32
N PRO A 216 -10.49 22.85 -2.21
CA PRO A 216 -10.75 24.03 -3.01
C PRO A 216 -10.50 23.74 -4.49
N ILE A 217 -11.33 24.30 -5.36
CA ILE A 217 -11.12 24.27 -6.79
C ILE A 217 -10.18 25.44 -7.13
N PRO A 218 -9.02 25.19 -7.76
CA PRO A 218 -8.13 26.27 -8.18
C PRO A 218 -8.82 27.23 -9.16
N ASP A 219 -8.46 28.52 -9.11
CA ASP A 219 -9.04 29.52 -10.01
C ASP A 219 -8.90 29.11 -11.49
N GLY A 220 -10.03 29.04 -12.18
CA GLY A 220 -10.10 28.65 -13.59
C GLY A 220 -10.01 27.15 -13.88
N ALA A 221 -9.94 26.30 -12.86
CA ALA A 221 -10.07 24.85 -13.01
C ALA A 221 -11.54 24.41 -13.04
N ASP A 222 -11.82 23.32 -13.75
CA ASP A 222 -13.14 22.68 -13.74
C ASP A 222 -13.30 21.79 -12.48
N ALA A 223 -14.49 21.78 -11.89
CA ALA A 223 -14.78 20.94 -10.73
C ALA A 223 -14.65 19.44 -11.07
N ASP A 224 -15.00 19.04 -12.29
CA ASP A 224 -14.90 17.66 -12.75
C ASP A 224 -13.43 17.24 -12.91
N ASP A 225 -12.55 18.12 -13.38
CA ASP A 225 -11.10 17.86 -13.44
C ASP A 225 -10.52 17.61 -12.03
N VAL A 226 -10.98 18.38 -11.05
CA VAL A 226 -10.58 18.19 -9.65
C VAL A 226 -11.10 16.85 -9.12
N VAL A 227 -12.35 16.48 -9.43
CA VAL A 227 -12.91 15.17 -9.08
C VAL A 227 -12.10 14.05 -9.73
N GLU A 228 -11.77 14.13 -11.02
CA GLU A 228 -10.96 13.12 -11.71
C GLU A 228 -9.56 12.98 -11.10
N ARG A 229 -8.92 14.11 -10.72
CA ARG A 229 -7.65 14.08 -9.99
C ARG A 229 -7.82 13.35 -8.65
N LEU A 230 -8.86 13.65 -7.88
CA LEU A 230 -9.13 12.97 -6.59
C LEU A 230 -9.38 11.47 -6.76
N VAL A 231 -10.11 11.07 -7.81
CA VAL A 231 -10.30 9.66 -8.16
C VAL A 231 -8.95 8.98 -8.44
N SER A 232 -8.04 9.65 -9.16
CA SER A 232 -6.72 9.10 -9.47
C SER A 232 -5.81 8.94 -8.25
N LEU A 233 -6.02 9.74 -7.20
CA LEU A 233 -5.23 9.72 -5.97
C LEU A 233 -5.64 8.59 -5.01
N LEU A 234 -6.86 8.05 -5.14
CA LEU A 234 -7.35 6.94 -4.32
C LEU A 234 -7.31 5.63 -5.11
N PRO A 235 -6.50 4.64 -4.68
CA PRO A 235 -6.59 3.27 -5.21
C PRO A 235 -7.95 2.64 -4.87
N SER A 236 -8.95 2.91 -5.70
CA SER A 236 -10.35 2.58 -5.50
C SER A 236 -11.06 2.29 -6.82
N THR A 237 -12.26 1.72 -6.74
CA THR A 237 -13.17 1.55 -7.88
C THR A 237 -14.30 2.57 -7.77
N ILE A 238 -14.89 2.93 -8.90
CA ILE A 238 -16.09 3.77 -8.91
C ILE A 238 -17.28 2.84 -8.66
N ALA A 239 -17.91 3.00 -7.50
CA ALA A 239 -19.09 2.22 -7.12
C ALA A 239 -20.38 2.84 -7.67
N MET A 240 -20.46 4.17 -7.75
CA MET A 240 -21.63 4.85 -8.30
C MET A 240 -21.24 6.23 -8.82
N LYS A 241 -21.84 6.65 -9.93
CA LYS A 241 -21.87 8.05 -10.37
C LYS A 241 -23.32 8.51 -10.46
N ASP A 242 -23.62 9.63 -9.82
CA ASP A 242 -24.91 10.29 -9.96
C ASP A 242 -24.86 11.25 -11.16
N ALA A 243 -25.60 10.92 -12.22
CA ALA A 243 -25.69 11.73 -13.42
C ALA A 243 -26.39 13.08 -13.18
N GLY A 244 -27.15 13.24 -12.09
CA GLY A 244 -27.86 14.48 -11.76
C GLY A 244 -27.02 15.45 -10.93
N ALA A 245 -26.47 14.99 -9.80
CA ALA A 245 -25.74 15.84 -8.86
C ALA A 245 -24.21 15.88 -9.08
N GLY A 246 -23.70 15.19 -10.11
CA GLY A 246 -22.26 15.07 -10.39
C GLY A 246 -21.48 14.30 -9.32
N ALA A 247 -22.17 13.66 -8.36
CA ALA A 247 -21.54 13.00 -7.24
C ALA A 247 -20.90 11.68 -7.67
N THR A 248 -19.67 11.45 -7.25
CA THR A 248 -18.93 10.20 -7.49
C THR A 248 -18.72 9.49 -6.16
N ILE A 249 -19.10 8.21 -6.09
CA ILE A 249 -18.83 7.34 -4.95
C ILE A 249 -17.75 6.35 -5.33
N LEU A 250 -16.68 6.37 -4.56
CA LEU A 250 -15.58 5.44 -4.65
C LEU A 250 -15.69 4.38 -3.57
N TYR A 251 -15.27 3.17 -3.91
CA TYR A 251 -15.20 2.04 -2.99
C TYR A 251 -13.82 1.36 -3.05
N ALA A 252 -13.34 0.99 -1.88
CA ALA A 252 -12.14 0.20 -1.70
C ALA A 252 -12.26 -0.64 -0.42
N ARG A 253 -11.31 -1.55 -0.25
CA ARG A 253 -11.04 -2.14 1.06
C ARG A 253 -9.64 -1.77 1.50
N SER A 254 -9.41 -1.68 2.79
CA SER A 254 -8.04 -1.75 3.30
C SER A 254 -7.51 -3.18 3.15
N PHE A 255 -6.19 -3.36 3.13
CA PHE A 255 -5.58 -4.69 3.15
C PHE A 255 -5.97 -5.52 4.40
N GLN A 256 -6.49 -4.87 5.45
CA GLN A 256 -7.04 -5.51 6.65
C GLN A 256 -8.58 -5.64 6.60
N ALA A 257 -9.14 -5.75 5.39
CA ALA A 257 -10.56 -6.05 5.17
C ALA A 257 -11.56 -4.96 5.59
N HIS A 258 -11.14 -3.80 6.10
CA HIS A 258 -12.09 -2.71 6.36
C HIS A 258 -12.67 -2.14 5.07
N HIS A 259 -13.97 -1.89 5.06
CA HIS A 259 -14.65 -1.23 3.95
C HIS A 259 -14.33 0.25 3.99
N VAL A 260 -14.02 0.84 2.84
CA VAL A 260 -13.71 2.25 2.68
C VAL A 260 -14.55 2.81 1.54
N THR A 261 -15.18 3.95 1.77
CA THR A 261 -15.93 4.69 0.75
C THR A 261 -15.49 6.15 0.76
N ALA A 262 -15.49 6.79 -0.41
CA ALA A 262 -15.35 8.23 -0.52
C ALA A 262 -16.46 8.76 -1.42
N LEU A 263 -17.25 9.69 -0.90
CA LEU A 263 -18.21 10.48 -1.66
C LEU A 263 -17.55 11.79 -2.05
N LEU A 264 -17.46 12.04 -3.35
CA LEU A 264 -16.97 13.28 -3.94
C LEU A 264 -18.18 13.99 -4.54
N LYS A 265 -18.45 15.22 -4.09
CA LYS A 265 -19.55 16.04 -4.61
C LYS A 265 -18.98 17.37 -5.10
N PRO A 266 -18.99 17.65 -6.41
CA PRO A 266 -18.56 18.94 -6.93
C PRO A 266 -19.50 20.05 -6.43
N GLY A 267 -18.94 21.24 -6.23
CA GLY A 267 -19.64 22.48 -5.91
C GLY A 267 -18.94 23.64 -6.60
N ASP A 268 -19.45 24.85 -6.40
CA ASP A 268 -19.00 26.02 -7.18
C ASP A 268 -17.55 26.45 -6.87
N GLU A 269 -17.12 26.33 -5.61
CA GLU A 269 -15.79 26.78 -5.14
C GLU A 269 -14.92 25.65 -4.57
N SER A 270 -15.53 24.48 -4.31
CA SER A 270 -14.84 23.34 -3.72
C SER A 270 -15.53 22.02 -4.05
N VAL A 271 -14.77 20.94 -4.01
CA VAL A 271 -15.30 19.58 -4.00
C VAL A 271 -15.50 19.16 -2.55
N ALA A 272 -16.74 18.87 -2.15
CA ALA A 272 -17.04 18.29 -0.86
C ALA A 272 -16.67 16.80 -0.85
N VAL A 273 -15.84 16.41 0.11
CA VAL A 273 -15.34 15.04 0.26
C VAL A 273 -15.86 14.46 1.56
N THR A 274 -16.46 13.28 1.52
CA THR A 274 -16.82 12.51 2.72
C THR A 274 -16.25 11.10 2.62
N VAL A 275 -15.28 10.81 3.46
CA VAL A 275 -14.70 9.46 3.60
C VAL A 275 -15.44 8.72 4.70
N LYS A 276 -15.79 7.46 4.46
CA LYS A 276 -16.31 6.55 5.48
C LYS A 276 -15.52 5.26 5.53
N SER A 277 -15.33 4.72 6.72
CA SER A 277 -14.70 3.41 6.91
C SER A 277 -15.27 2.67 8.12
N THR A 278 -15.18 1.34 8.09
CA THR A 278 -15.44 0.51 9.28
C THR A 278 -14.29 0.53 10.30
N HIS A 279 -13.20 1.26 10.02
CA HIS A 279 -12.11 1.54 10.98
C HIS A 279 -12.09 3.03 11.38
N PRO A 280 -12.02 3.39 12.67
CA PRO A 280 -12.15 4.78 13.12
C PRO A 280 -11.04 5.72 12.68
N ALA A 281 -9.80 5.23 12.54
CA ALA A 281 -8.66 6.08 12.18
C ALA A 281 -8.56 6.38 10.67
N GLN A 282 -9.21 5.59 9.81
CA GLN A 282 -9.06 5.68 8.36
C GLN A 282 -9.68 6.94 7.72
N PRO A 283 -10.90 7.38 8.09
CA PRO A 283 -11.53 8.50 7.42
C PRO A 283 -10.72 9.80 7.52
N THR A 284 -10.15 10.08 8.70
CA THR A 284 -9.30 11.26 8.91
C THR A 284 -8.01 11.15 8.11
N ALA A 285 -7.29 10.03 8.23
CA ALA A 285 -6.01 9.85 7.53
C ALA A 285 -6.16 9.94 5.99
N LEU A 286 -7.20 9.32 5.43
CA LEU A 286 -7.47 9.38 3.99
C LEU A 286 -7.84 10.77 3.51
N LEU A 287 -8.59 11.53 4.32
CA LEU A 287 -8.91 12.92 3.97
C LEU A 287 -7.65 13.79 4.02
N ASP A 288 -6.80 13.62 5.04
CA ASP A 288 -5.54 14.35 5.18
C ASP A 288 -4.59 14.03 4.01
N ASP A 289 -4.51 12.76 3.58
CA ASP A 289 -3.75 12.33 2.40
C ASP A 289 -4.22 13.05 1.12
N LEU A 290 -5.54 13.12 0.91
CA LEU A 290 -6.13 13.80 -0.24
C LEU A 290 -5.81 15.30 -0.23
N VAL A 291 -6.00 15.96 0.91
CA VAL A 291 -5.70 17.39 1.06
C VAL A 291 -4.22 17.66 0.80
N ALA A 292 -3.32 16.83 1.35
CA ALA A 292 -1.89 16.96 1.14
C ALA A 292 -1.49 16.79 -0.34
N ALA A 293 -2.04 15.78 -1.02
CA ALA A 293 -1.73 15.49 -2.42
C ALA A 293 -2.32 16.51 -3.42
N MET A 294 -3.39 17.21 -3.04
CA MET A 294 -3.97 18.31 -3.83
C MET A 294 -3.24 19.63 -3.61
N SER A 295 -2.51 19.76 -2.49
CA SER A 295 -1.72 20.96 -2.16
C SER A 295 -0.28 20.92 -2.69
N SER A 296 0.17 19.77 -3.21
CA SER A 296 1.48 19.55 -3.83
C SER A 296 1.43 19.65 -5.35
#